data_AF-A0AAV8YVC4-F1
#
_entry.id   AF-A0AAV8YVC4-F1
#
_cell.length_a   1.000
_cell.length_b   1.000
_cell.length_c   1.000
_cell.angle_alpha   90.00
_cell.angle_beta   90.00
_cell.angle_gamma   90.00
#
_symmetry.space_group_name_H-M   'P 1'
#
loop_
_entity.id
_entity.type
_entity.pdbx_description
1 polymer ?
#
loop_
_entity_poly.entity_id
_entity_poly.type
_entity_poly.pdbx_seq_one_letter_code
_entity_poly.pdbx_strand_id
1 'polypeptide(L)'
;MIINQKFQKSHSQKKHHGVSVTVTDERKEKLKIDRSKQPRIVCTRLHKDDVQVFYQIVKKLGGFVIEDEVSDKTTHLVAGEPKRTVNMLRAIARGCWIVKHEWLLKSLEEGKWLPEEDFEETDFSPSVQYGLFNCLG
;
A
#
# COMPACT_ATOMS: atom_id res chain seq x y z
N MET A 1 -18.28 -9.63 -2.71
CA MET A 1 -18.52 -8.90 -3.99
C MET A 1 -18.81 -7.48 -3.57
N ILE A 2 -17.96 -6.48 -3.71
CA ILE A 2 -17.00 -6.04 -4.75
C ILE A 2 -16.03 -5.13 -3.95
N ILE A 3 -14.71 -5.28 -3.93
CA ILE A 3 -13.77 -4.51 -4.77
C ILE A 3 -12.48 -5.33 -4.98
N ASN A 4 -12.54 -6.48 -5.64
CA ASN A 4 -11.31 -7.09 -6.14
C ASN A 4 -11.53 -7.81 -7.47
N GLN A 5 -11.41 -7.04 -8.55
CA GLN A 5 -11.02 -7.57 -9.83
C GLN A 5 -9.98 -6.66 -10.46
N LYS A 6 -8.82 -7.29 -10.71
CA LYS A 6 -7.64 -6.92 -11.51
C LYS A 6 -6.46 -6.62 -10.59
N PHE A 7 -5.37 -7.38 -10.65
CA PHE A 7 -4.69 -7.79 -11.88
C PHE A 7 -3.78 -9.01 -11.64
N GLN A 8 -3.97 -10.06 -12.44
CA GLN A 8 -3.01 -11.18 -12.54
C GLN A 8 -1.64 -10.67 -13.02
N LYS A 9 -0.56 -11.08 -12.36
CA LYS A 9 0.73 -11.35 -13.04
C LYS A 9 1.37 -12.63 -12.49
N SER A 10 1.17 -13.69 -13.27
CA SER A 10 2.10 -14.76 -13.64
C SER A 10 3.26 -15.14 -12.71
N HIS A 11 3.20 -16.39 -12.25
CA HIS A 11 4.32 -17.26 -11.89
C HIS A 11 5.53 -17.14 -12.83
N SER A 12 6.74 -17.20 -12.28
CA SER A 12 7.73 -18.19 -12.71
C SER A 12 8.80 -18.42 -11.65
N GLN A 13 8.82 -19.64 -11.10
CA GLN A 13 10.02 -20.21 -10.47
C GLN A 13 11.13 -20.32 -11.52
N LYS A 14 12.37 -20.05 -11.13
CA LYS A 14 13.57 -20.58 -11.79
C LYS A 14 14.52 -21.10 -10.70
N LYS A 15 14.72 -22.42 -10.70
CA LYS A 15 15.88 -23.10 -10.09
C LYS A 15 16.88 -23.37 -11.21
N HIS A 16 18.15 -22.99 -11.06
CA HIS A 16 19.32 -23.64 -11.66
C HIS A 16 20.53 -23.23 -10.79
N HIS A 17 21.12 -24.15 -10.03
CA HIS A 17 22.38 -24.85 -10.35
C HIS A 17 23.57 -23.90 -10.59
N GLY A 18 24.55 -23.99 -9.70
CA GLY A 18 25.63 -23.02 -9.54
C GLY A 18 26.59 -22.92 -10.71
N VAL A 19 27.16 -21.73 -10.86
CA VAL A 19 28.42 -21.48 -11.55
C VAL A 19 29.19 -20.45 -10.73
N SER A 20 30.46 -20.76 -10.52
CA SER A 20 31.44 -19.98 -9.77
C SER A 20 32.10 -18.91 -10.65
N VAL A 21 32.84 -18.01 -9.99
CA VAL A 21 33.84 -17.06 -10.54
C VAL A 21 33.26 -15.90 -11.39
N THR A 22 33.73 -14.65 -11.37
CA THR A 22 34.98 -13.99 -10.92
C THR A 22 34.64 -12.60 -10.38
N VAL A 23 35.32 -12.17 -9.33
CA VAL A 23 35.25 -10.82 -8.77
C VAL A 23 35.93 -9.84 -9.73
N THR A 24 35.18 -8.87 -10.26
CA THR A 24 35.72 -7.65 -10.88
C THR A 24 34.93 -6.41 -10.40
N ASP A 25 35.67 -5.31 -10.29
CA ASP A 25 35.34 -4.02 -9.67
C ASP A 25 34.14 -3.26 -10.28
N GLU A 26 32.91 -3.54 -9.80
CA GLU A 26 31.70 -2.77 -10.19
C GLU A 26 30.82 -2.43 -8.97
N ARG A 27 31.32 -1.54 -8.09
CA ARG A 27 30.53 -0.96 -6.99
C ARG A 27 29.88 0.35 -7.45
N LYS A 28 28.55 0.30 -7.66
CA LYS A 28 27.55 1.40 -7.74
C LYS A 28 26.97 1.70 -9.14
N GLU A 29 26.27 0.75 -9.74
CA GLU A 29 25.03 1.08 -10.46
C GLU A 29 23.84 0.87 -9.52
N LYS A 30 23.59 1.87 -8.66
CA LYS A 30 22.27 2.00 -8.05
C LYS A 30 21.30 2.33 -9.19
N LEU A 31 20.55 1.35 -9.67
CA LEU A 31 19.40 1.55 -10.53
C LEU A 31 18.60 2.73 -9.96
N LYS A 32 18.60 3.86 -10.66
CA LYS A 32 17.84 5.05 -10.25
C LYS A 32 16.37 4.67 -10.32
N ILE A 33 15.77 4.36 -9.17
CA ILE A 33 14.35 4.03 -9.12
C ILE A 33 13.59 5.29 -9.50
N ASP A 34 12.93 5.26 -10.64
CA ASP A 34 12.08 6.33 -11.12
C ASP A 34 10.86 6.48 -10.20
N ARG A 35 10.91 7.50 -9.33
CA ARG A 35 9.83 7.82 -8.39
C ARG A 35 8.51 8.11 -9.08
N SER A 36 8.50 8.49 -10.36
CA SER A 36 7.27 8.81 -11.09
C SER A 36 6.37 7.60 -11.33
N LYS A 37 6.95 6.39 -11.29
CA LYS A 37 6.28 5.09 -11.49
C LYS A 37 5.93 4.37 -10.19
N GLN A 38 6.35 4.90 -9.04
CA GLN A 38 6.05 4.27 -7.76
C GLN A 38 4.60 4.52 -7.33
N PRO A 39 3.92 3.50 -6.78
CA PRO A 39 2.61 3.68 -6.18
C PRO A 39 2.67 4.68 -5.02
N ARG A 40 1.55 5.35 -4.76
CA ARG A 40 1.47 6.31 -3.65
C ARG A 40 0.64 5.77 -2.49
N ILE A 41 1.04 6.16 -1.30
CA ILE A 41 0.41 5.80 -0.04
C ILE A 41 0.08 7.06 0.77
N VAL A 42 -1.10 7.07 1.35
CA VAL A 42 -1.62 8.17 2.17
C VAL A 42 -2.02 7.59 3.52
N CYS A 43 -1.97 8.38 4.58
CA CYS A 43 -2.58 8.01 5.86
C CYS A 43 -3.72 8.96 6.22
N THR A 44 -4.68 8.50 7.00
CA THR A 44 -5.76 9.35 7.53
C THR A 44 -6.12 8.92 8.95
N ARG A 45 -6.46 9.91 9.79
CA ARG A 45 -6.92 9.68 11.17
C ARG A 45 -5.94 8.89 12.07
N LEU A 46 -4.65 8.96 11.79
CA LEU A 46 -3.62 8.48 12.73
C LEU A 46 -3.37 9.51 13.83
N HIS A 47 -3.07 9.04 15.05
CA HIS A 47 -2.54 9.92 16.10
C HIS A 47 -1.14 10.42 15.72
N LYS A 48 -0.66 11.50 16.34
CA LYS A 48 0.62 12.13 15.97
C LYS A 48 1.80 11.15 16.00
N ASP A 49 1.83 10.29 17.00
CA ASP A 49 2.91 9.30 17.15
C ASP A 49 2.82 8.23 16.05
N ASP A 50 1.61 7.77 15.72
CA ASP A 50 1.39 6.80 14.65
C ASP A 50 1.69 7.36 13.25
N VAL A 51 1.47 8.66 13.04
CA VAL A 51 1.87 9.35 11.81
C VAL A 51 3.40 9.28 11.66
N GLN A 52 4.14 9.54 12.74
CA GLN A 52 5.60 9.47 12.71
C GLN A 52 6.09 8.04 12.44
N VAL A 53 5.43 7.03 13.01
CA VAL A 53 5.69 5.61 12.73
C VAL A 53 5.41 5.28 11.26
N PHE A 54 4.29 5.75 10.70
CA PHE A 54 3.95 5.58 9.29
C PHE A 54 5.06 6.09 8.35
N TYR A 55 5.55 7.32 8.56
CA TYR A 55 6.65 7.87 7.75
C TYR A 55 7.92 7.02 7.85
N GLN A 56 8.25 6.54 9.05
CA GLN A 56 9.45 5.72 9.28
C GLN A 56 9.35 4.37 8.58
N ILE A 57 8.19 3.70 8.67
CA ILE A 57 7.97 2.38 8.06
C ILE A 57 8.03 2.47 6.55
N VAL A 58 7.27 3.39 5.95
CA VAL A 58 7.25 3.55 4.48
C VAL A 58 8.63 3.90 3.95
N LYS A 59 9.39 4.76 4.66
CA LYS A 59 10.77 5.08 4.29
C LYS A 59 11.71 3.87 4.39
N LYS A 60 11.53 3.03 5.42
CA LYS A 60 12.39 1.86 5.69
C LYS A 60 12.14 0.72 4.71
N LEU A 61 10.88 0.38 4.47
CA LEU A 61 10.49 -0.70 3.54
C LEU A 61 10.55 -0.24 2.07
N GLY A 62 10.39 1.06 1.81
CA GLY A 62 10.41 1.61 0.46
C GLY A 62 9.18 1.19 -0.36
N GLY A 63 9.29 1.28 -1.69
CA GLY A 63 8.22 0.86 -2.61
C GLY A 63 7.08 1.85 -2.80
N PHE A 64 6.86 2.77 -1.85
CA PHE A 64 5.82 3.79 -1.94
C PHE A 64 6.37 5.22 -1.85
N VAL A 65 5.66 6.15 -2.52
CA VAL A 65 5.79 7.59 -2.30
C VAL A 65 4.65 8.06 -1.40
N ILE A 66 4.99 8.78 -0.34
CA ILE A 66 3.99 9.32 0.61
C ILE A 66 3.36 10.58 0.02
N GLU A 67 2.04 10.69 0.18
CA GLU A 67 1.27 11.90 -0.08
C GLU A 67 0.35 12.23 1.09
N ASP A 68 -0.06 13.49 1.19
CA ASP A 68 -1.01 13.95 2.22
C ASP A 68 -2.47 13.74 1.78
N GLU A 69 -2.73 13.78 0.46
CA GLU A 69 -4.06 13.62 -0.12
C GLU A 69 -4.10 12.49 -1.15
N VAL A 70 -5.24 11.81 -1.22
CA VAL A 70 -5.47 10.77 -2.22
C VAL A 70 -5.51 11.37 -3.62
N SER A 71 -4.55 10.98 -4.46
CA SER A 71 -4.40 11.36 -5.86
C SER A 71 -4.76 10.21 -6.81
N ASP A 72 -4.58 10.42 -8.11
CA ASP A 72 -4.72 9.42 -9.17
C ASP A 72 -3.66 8.31 -9.12
N LYS A 73 -2.55 8.54 -8.43
CA LYS A 73 -1.48 7.56 -8.24
C LYS A 73 -1.53 6.85 -6.89
N THR A 74 -2.47 7.23 -6.04
CA THR A 74 -2.66 6.58 -4.74
C THR A 74 -3.25 5.20 -4.92
N THR A 75 -2.60 4.22 -4.31
CA THR A 75 -3.02 2.81 -4.34
C THR A 75 -3.43 2.34 -2.95
N HIS A 76 -2.90 2.97 -1.89
CA HIS A 76 -3.09 2.57 -0.51
C HIS A 76 -3.46 3.78 0.35
N LEU A 77 -4.47 3.60 1.20
CA LEU A 77 -4.82 4.49 2.28
C LEU A 77 -4.71 3.71 3.60
N VAL A 78 -3.83 4.14 4.50
CA VAL A 78 -3.78 3.61 5.85
C VAL A 78 -4.73 4.40 6.74
N ALA A 79 -5.71 3.73 7.33
CA ALA A 79 -6.66 4.31 8.25
C ALA A 79 -6.26 4.01 9.71
N GLY A 80 -6.24 5.05 10.55
CA GLY A 80 -6.13 4.88 12.01
C GLY A 80 -7.47 4.58 12.67
N GLU A 81 -8.55 5.15 12.15
CA GLU A 81 -9.92 4.86 12.56
C GLU A 81 -10.84 4.93 11.33
N PRO A 82 -11.85 4.04 11.22
CA PRO A 82 -12.81 4.08 10.12
C PRO A 82 -13.77 5.26 10.28
N LYS A 83 -13.48 6.39 9.62
CA LYS A 83 -14.34 7.59 9.60
C LYS A 83 -14.43 8.20 8.19
N ARG A 84 -15.48 9.00 7.96
CA ARG A 84 -15.81 9.67 6.69
C ARG A 84 -14.90 10.87 6.39
N THR A 85 -13.59 10.66 6.25
CA THR A 85 -12.69 11.72 5.78
C THR A 85 -12.77 11.85 4.25
N VAL A 86 -12.33 13.00 3.73
CA VAL A 86 -12.27 13.21 2.27
C VAL A 86 -11.31 12.21 1.62
N ASN A 87 -10.17 11.91 2.24
CA ASN A 87 -9.24 10.89 1.76
C ASN A 87 -9.90 9.50 1.75
N MET A 88 -10.70 9.15 2.76
CA MET A 88 -11.46 7.90 2.77
C MET A 88 -12.42 7.82 1.57
N LEU A 89 -13.24 8.85 1.35
CA LEU A 89 -14.19 8.87 0.24
C LEU A 89 -13.49 8.82 -1.13
N ARG A 90 -12.38 9.55 -1.28
CA ARG A 90 -11.55 9.52 -2.50
C ARG A 90 -10.93 8.14 -2.73
N ALA A 91 -10.41 7.50 -1.68
CA ALA A 91 -9.84 6.16 -1.75
C ALA A 91 -10.88 5.15 -2.20
N ILE A 92 -12.08 5.19 -1.61
CA ILE A 92 -13.22 4.34 -1.99
C ILE A 92 -13.57 4.56 -3.47
N ALA A 93 -13.77 5.81 -3.89
CA ALA A 93 -14.16 6.14 -5.27
C ALA A 93 -13.12 5.71 -6.31
N ARG A 94 -11.85 5.58 -5.91
CA ARG A 94 -10.74 5.13 -6.77
C ARG A 94 -10.47 3.63 -6.68
N GLY A 95 -11.08 2.92 -5.73
CA GLY A 95 -10.78 1.52 -5.45
C GLY A 95 -9.36 1.34 -4.90
N CYS A 96 -8.87 2.27 -4.09
CA CYS A 96 -7.62 2.07 -3.35
C CYS A 96 -7.82 1.00 -2.28
N TRP A 97 -6.73 0.30 -1.93
CA TRP A 97 -6.68 -0.49 -0.71
C TRP A 97 -6.83 0.42 0.50
N ILE A 98 -7.80 0.13 1.34
CA ILE A 98 -8.00 0.81 2.62
C ILE A 98 -7.65 -0.21 3.68
N VAL A 99 -6.52 0.00 4.35
CA VAL A 99 -5.94 -0.95 5.28
C VAL A 99 -5.76 -0.33 6.65
N LYS A 100 -5.83 -1.17 7.68
CA LYS A 100 -5.64 -0.76 9.06
C LYS A 100 -4.18 -0.45 9.36
N HIS A 101 -3.94 0.30 10.44
CA HIS A 101 -2.59 0.64 10.90
C HIS A 101 -1.72 -0.61 11.15
N GLU A 102 -2.32 -1.72 11.60
CA GLU A 102 -1.64 -2.99 11.87
C GLU A 102 -0.89 -3.54 10.66
N TRP A 103 -1.36 -3.27 9.43
CA TRP A 103 -0.67 -3.67 8.21
C TRP A 103 0.75 -3.12 8.14
N LEU A 104 0.95 -1.86 8.54
CA LEU A 104 2.27 -1.23 8.59
C LEU A 104 3.17 -1.93 9.60
N LEU A 105 2.66 -2.17 10.81
CA LEU A 105 3.42 -2.75 11.92
C LEU A 105 3.84 -4.19 11.57
N LYS A 106 2.92 -5.01 11.07
CA LYS A 106 3.21 -6.38 10.66
C LYS A 106 4.13 -6.45 9.44
N SER A 107 3.97 -5.54 8.47
CA SER A 107 4.92 -5.44 7.36
C SER A 107 6.32 -5.03 7.82
N LEU A 108 6.43 -4.17 8.83
CA LEU A 108 7.71 -3.79 9.42
C LEU A 108 8.37 -4.98 10.13
N GLU A 109 7.62 -5.73 10.93
CA GLU A 109 8.08 -6.94 11.64
C GLU A 109 8.64 -7.97 10.65
N GLU A 110 7.95 -8.19 9.54
CA GLU A 110 8.35 -9.14 8.48
C GLU A 110 9.41 -8.59 7.52
N GLY A 111 9.75 -7.30 7.64
CA GLY A 111 10.72 -6.62 6.77
C GLY A 111 10.29 -6.48 5.30
N LYS A 112 8.99 -6.66 5.01
CA LYS A 112 8.40 -6.58 3.66
C LYS A 112 6.92 -6.22 3.75
N TRP A 113 6.37 -5.65 2.68
CA TRP A 113 4.92 -5.43 2.58
C TRP A 113 4.18 -6.76 2.55
N LEU A 114 3.23 -6.92 3.48
CA LEU A 114 2.34 -8.08 3.55
C LEU A 114 1.15 -7.90 2.61
N PRO A 115 0.47 -9.00 2.24
CA PRO A 115 -0.80 -8.94 1.52
C PRO A 115 -1.82 -8.06 2.26
N GLU A 116 -2.53 -7.24 1.52
CA GLU A 116 -3.45 -6.23 2.04
C GLU A 116 -4.75 -6.84 2.58
N GLU A 117 -5.18 -7.97 2.02
CA GLU A 117 -6.48 -8.61 2.29
C GLU A 117 -6.72 -8.90 3.77
N ASP A 118 -5.69 -9.35 4.49
CA ASP A 118 -5.78 -9.70 5.91
C ASP A 118 -5.96 -8.48 6.82
N PHE A 119 -5.75 -7.27 6.27
CA PHE A 119 -5.76 -6.00 7.01
C PHE A 119 -6.75 -4.99 6.42
N GLU A 120 -7.59 -5.41 5.46
CA GLU A 120 -8.56 -4.55 4.82
C GLU A 120 -9.57 -3.99 5.84
N GLU A 121 -9.86 -2.70 5.72
CA GLU A 121 -10.93 -2.07 6.50
C GLU A 121 -12.28 -2.52 5.98
N THR A 122 -13.04 -3.19 6.84
CA THR A 122 -14.36 -3.74 6.52
C THR A 122 -15.49 -3.05 7.29
N ASP A 123 -15.16 -2.32 8.35
CA ASP A 123 -16.12 -1.62 9.19
C ASP A 123 -16.32 -0.17 8.73
N PHE A 124 -17.01 -0.01 7.60
CA PHE A 124 -17.40 1.32 7.15
C PHE A 124 -18.75 1.73 7.78
N SER A 125 -18.88 3.01 8.11
CA SER A 125 -20.17 3.53 8.62
C SER A 125 -21.33 3.18 7.67
N PRO A 126 -22.56 2.94 8.17
CA PRO A 126 -23.67 2.50 7.34
C PRO A 126 -23.92 3.38 6.10
N SER A 127 -23.82 4.70 6.19
CA SER A 127 -24.04 5.57 5.02
C SER A 127 -22.99 5.44 3.92
N VAL A 128 -21.74 5.08 4.26
CA VAL A 128 -20.70 4.78 3.27
C VAL A 128 -20.99 3.44 2.60
N GLN A 129 -21.40 2.45 3.40
CA GLN A 129 -21.79 1.14 2.93
C GLN A 129 -23.03 1.21 2.01
N TYR A 130 -24.08 1.94 2.39
CA TYR A 130 -25.26 2.16 1.54
C TYR A 130 -24.94 2.91 0.24
N GLY A 131 -24.03 3.90 0.28
CA GLY A 131 -23.57 4.59 -0.92
C GLY A 131 -22.79 3.68 -1.89
N LEU A 132 -21.97 2.78 -1.35
CA LEU A 132 -21.28 1.74 -2.12
C LEU A 132 -22.25 0.77 -2.80
N PHE A 133 -23.34 0.39 -2.12
CA PHE A 133 -24.35 -0.52 -2.69
C PHE A 133 -25.25 0.14 -3.74
N ASN A 134 -25.56 1.43 -3.62
CA ASN A 134 -26.52 2.11 -4.51
C ASN A 134 -25.89 2.74 -5.76
N CYS A 135 -24.57 2.95 -5.81
CA CYS A 135 -23.88 3.46 -7.01
C CYS A 135 -23.42 2.34 -7.98
N LEU A 136 -23.62 1.08 -7.62
CA LEU A 136 -23.23 -0.10 -8.42
C LEU A 136 -24.45 -0.89 -8.94
N GLY A 137 -25.66 -0.33 -8.77
CA GLY A 137 -26.93 -0.85 -9.29
C GLY A 137 -27.39 -0.11 -10.53
#